data_AF-A0A6N1DP12-F1
#
_entry.id   AF-A0A6N1DP12-F1
#
_cell.length_a   1.000
_cell.length_b   1.000
_cell.length_c   1.000
_cell.angle_alpha   90.00
_cell.angle_beta   90.00
_cell.angle_gamma   90.00
#
_symmetry.space_group_name_H-M   'P 1'
#
loop_
_entity.id
_entity.type
_entity.pdbx_description
1 polymer ?
#
loop_
_entity_poly.entity_id
_entity_poly.type
_entity_poly.pdbx_seq_one_letter_code
_entity_poly.pdbx_strand_id
1 'polypeptide(L)'
;MKRMAAGLALALLMGGCAGPEPEPTVADEMRARAGIASDFAEQWEAARVLVGEGEAQMAHGEQQLKEAREARAAAERLEREGNQNVADGRNKLAHGQAEMERVEREYKQSLPQSLTAP
;
A
#
# COMPACT_ATOMS: atom_id res chain seq x y z
N MET A 1 -11.76 12.88 55.24
CA MET A 1 -11.11 11.91 56.14
C MET A 1 -9.91 11.35 55.38
N LYS A 2 -8.63 11.43 55.75
CA LYS A 2 -7.89 11.79 56.97
C LYS A 2 -6.62 12.51 56.49
N ARG A 3 -6.32 13.67 57.05
CA ARG A 3 -4.97 14.26 57.04
C ARG A 3 -4.15 13.49 58.08
N MET A 4 -2.95 13.04 57.74
CA MET A 4 -1.96 12.66 58.75
C MET A 4 -0.72 13.52 58.54
N ALA A 5 -0.63 14.54 59.39
CA ALA A 5 0.61 15.21 59.73
C ALA A 5 1.29 14.39 60.83
N ALA A 6 2.54 13.99 60.61
CA ALA A 6 3.53 13.58 61.60
C ALA A 6 4.81 13.25 60.81
N GLY A 7 5.98 13.81 61.06
CA GLY A 7 6.38 14.74 62.08
C GLY A 7 7.68 15.41 61.62
N LEU A 8 7.85 16.64 62.09
CA LEU A 8 9.09 17.38 62.05
C LEU A 8 10.06 16.67 63.01
N ALA A 9 11.14 16.07 62.50
CA ALA A 9 12.26 15.64 63.32
C ALA A 9 13.55 16.22 62.72
N LEU A 10 13.82 17.44 63.15
CA LEU A 10 15.11 18.11 63.00
C LEU A 10 16.11 17.37 63.92
N ALA A 11 16.88 16.44 63.37
CA ALA A 11 18.00 15.80 64.06
C ALA A 11 19.30 16.19 63.34
N LEU A 12 19.78 17.39 63.67
CA LEU A 12 21.04 17.94 63.24
C LEU A 12 22.09 17.58 64.31
N LEU A 13 22.80 16.47 64.15
CA LEU A 13 24.00 16.15 64.93
C LEU A 13 24.99 15.34 64.08
N MET A 14 25.89 16.09 63.45
CA MET A 14 27.35 15.89 63.41
C MET A 14 27.88 14.44 63.50
N GLY A 15 28.50 13.96 62.41
CA GLY A 15 29.52 12.90 62.50
C GLY A 15 29.57 11.91 61.33
N GLY A 16 29.98 12.38 60.15
CA GLY A 16 30.32 11.50 59.02
C GLY A 16 30.58 12.33 57.77
N CYS A 17 31.83 12.36 57.32
CA CYS A 17 32.36 13.21 56.25
C CYS A 17 31.53 13.20 54.95
N ALA A 18 30.60 14.14 54.78
CA ALA A 18 30.27 14.66 53.46
C ALA A 18 31.35 15.69 53.12
N GLY A 19 32.50 15.21 52.64
CA GLY A 19 33.46 16.09 51.97
C GLY A 19 32.78 16.78 50.79
N PRO A 20 33.28 17.94 50.32
CA PRO A 20 32.77 18.55 49.10
C PRO A 20 32.76 17.48 48.01
N GLU A 21 31.61 17.27 47.36
CA GLU A 21 31.59 16.45 46.16
C GLU A 21 32.72 16.95 45.26
N PRO A 22 33.63 16.08 44.77
CA PRO A 22 34.72 16.54 43.92
C PRO A 22 34.09 17.28 42.74
N GLU A 23 34.37 18.57 42.63
CA GLU A 23 33.84 19.37 41.53
C GLU A 23 34.27 18.69 40.22
N PRO A 24 33.36 18.54 39.25
CA PRO A 24 33.66 17.88 38.00
C PRO A 24 34.87 18.57 37.39
N THR A 25 35.91 17.79 37.11
CA THR A 25 37.10 18.36 36.50
C THR A 25 36.78 18.74 35.06
N VAL A 26 37.57 19.66 34.49
CA VAL A 26 37.47 19.98 33.06
C VAL A 26 37.58 18.72 32.18
N ALA A 27 38.34 17.71 32.62
CA ALA A 27 38.45 16.43 31.93
C ALA A 27 37.14 15.62 31.98
N ASP A 28 36.40 15.66 33.08
CA ASP A 28 35.11 14.98 33.22
C ASP A 28 34.04 15.65 32.37
N GLU A 29 34.05 16.98 32.33
CA GLU A 29 33.17 17.75 31.45
C GLU A 29 33.48 17.49 29.97
N MET A 30 34.76 17.41 29.59
CA MET A 30 35.17 17.04 28.23
C MET A 30 34.72 15.62 27.85
N ARG A 31 34.83 14.64 28.76
CA ARG A 31 34.34 13.27 28.50
C ARG A 31 32.82 13.21 28.38
N ALA A 32 32.10 13.94 29.22
CA ALA A 32 30.64 14.02 29.13
C ALA A 32 30.19 14.63 27.79
N ARG A 33 30.84 15.71 27.35
CA ARG A 33 30.60 16.31 26.04
C ARG A 33 30.96 15.37 24.88
N ALA A 34 32.05 14.62 25.00
CA ALA A 34 32.44 13.63 23.99
C ALA A 34 31.41 12.49 23.89
N GLY A 35 30.89 11.99 25.01
CA GLY A 35 29.82 10.98 25.03
C GLY A 35 28.53 11.46 24.37
N ILE A 36 28.10 12.70 24.67
CA ILE A 36 26.94 13.30 24.01
C ILE A 36 27.15 13.39 22.49
N ALA A 37 28.36 13.77 22.06
CA ALA A 37 28.70 13.88 20.65
C ALA A 37 28.71 12.51 19.94
N SER A 38 29.22 11.45 20.57
CA SER A 38 29.18 10.10 20.01
C SER A 38 27.76 9.55 19.92
N ASP A 39 26.96 9.73 20.98
CA ASP A 39 25.57 9.26 21.02
C ASP A 39 24.72 9.96 19.94
N PHE A 40 24.96 11.26 19.73
CA PHE A 40 24.32 12.00 18.65
C PHE A 40 24.74 11.48 17.27
N ALA A 41 26.03 11.20 17.06
CA ALA A 41 26.52 10.69 15.78
C ALA A 41 25.92 9.31 15.43
N GLU A 42 25.81 8.42 16.42
CA GLU A 42 25.16 7.10 16.23
C GLU A 42 23.67 7.25 15.89
N GLN A 43 22.95 8.10 16.62
CA GLN A 43 21.54 8.38 16.35
C GLN A 43 21.33 9.04 14.98
N TRP A 44 22.23 9.93 14.57
CA TRP A 44 22.19 10.57 13.26
C TRP A 44 22.35 9.54 12.13
N GLU A 45 23.31 8.62 12.25
CA GLU A 45 23.50 7.58 11.25
C GLU A 45 22.32 6.62 11.19
N ALA A 46 21.80 6.21 12.35
CA ALA A 46 20.58 5.40 12.41
C ALA A 46 19.39 6.10 11.74
N ALA A 47 19.21 7.41 11.98
CA ALA A 47 18.16 8.19 11.34
C ALA A 47 18.36 8.28 9.82
N ARG A 48 19.60 8.44 9.33
CA ARG A 48 19.90 8.45 7.89
C ARG A 48 19.55 7.11 7.23
N VAL A 49 19.85 5.99 7.88
CA VAL A 49 19.46 4.66 7.39
C VAL A 49 17.94 4.57 7.27
N LEU A 50 17.19 4.96 8.30
CA LEU A 50 15.73 4.94 8.28
C LEU A 50 15.12 5.84 7.19
N VAL A 51 15.71 7.02 6.94
CA VAL A 51 15.30 7.89 5.83
C VAL A 51 15.51 7.18 4.49
N GLY A 52 16.70 6.59 4.28
CA GLY A 52 16.99 5.86 3.05
C GLY A 52 16.06 4.65 2.84
N GLU A 53 15.75 3.90 3.89
CA GLU A 53 14.77 2.82 3.84
C GLU A 53 13.36 3.34 3.50
N GLY A 54 12.96 4.47 4.08
CA GLY A 54 11.68 5.13 3.78
C GLY A 54 11.59 5.57 2.33
N GLU A 55 12.64 6.19 1.79
CA GLU A 55 12.73 6.58 0.37
C GLU A 55 12.64 5.37 -0.56
N ALA A 56 13.34 4.27 -0.23
CA ALA A 56 13.27 3.03 -1.00
C ALA A 56 11.86 2.42 -0.99
N GLN A 57 11.18 2.43 0.17
CA GLN A 57 9.79 1.96 0.27
C GLN A 57 8.83 2.83 -0.54
N MET A 58 9.01 4.15 -0.54
CA MET A 58 8.20 5.05 -1.38
C MET A 58 8.40 4.76 -2.86
N ALA A 59 9.65 4.64 -3.33
CA ALA A 59 9.95 4.32 -4.72
C ALA A 59 9.33 2.97 -5.15
N HIS A 60 9.42 1.96 -4.28
CA HIS A 60 8.79 0.67 -4.52
C HIS A 60 7.25 0.76 -4.58
N GLY A 61 6.65 1.57 -3.71
CA GLY A 61 5.21 1.85 -3.73
C GLY A 61 4.76 2.57 -5.01
N GLU A 62 5.52 3.56 -5.46
CA GLU A 62 5.26 4.27 -6.73
C GLU A 62 5.32 3.34 -7.94
N GLN A 63 6.30 2.42 -7.97
CA GLN A 63 6.41 1.41 -9.01
C GLN A 63 5.20 0.46 -9.02
N GLN A 64 4.77 -0.03 -7.86
CA GLN A 64 3.56 -0.86 -7.77
C GLN A 64 2.30 -0.12 -8.25
N LEU A 65 2.17 1.17 -7.92
CA LEU A 65 1.05 1.99 -8.38
C LEU A 65 1.07 2.16 -9.91
N LYS A 66 2.25 2.30 -10.51
CA LYS A 66 2.38 2.35 -11.96
C LYS A 66 1.94 1.05 -12.61
N GLU A 67 2.44 -0.09 -12.12
CA GLU A 67 2.07 -1.42 -12.62
C GLU A 67 0.56 -1.69 -12.49
N ALA A 68 -0.04 -1.32 -11.36
CA ALA A 68 -1.48 -1.45 -11.15
C ALA A 68 -2.31 -0.61 -12.14
N ARG A 69 -1.85 0.61 -12.47
CA ARG A 69 -2.51 1.46 -13.47
C ARG A 69 -2.42 0.85 -14.88
N GLU A 70 -1.26 0.32 -15.24
CA GLU A 70 -1.05 -0.35 -16.54
C GLU A 70 -1.93 -1.60 -16.66
N ALA A 71 -1.98 -2.43 -15.60
CA ALA A 71 -2.83 -3.61 -15.55
C ALA A 71 -4.32 -3.26 -15.68
N ARG A 72 -4.77 -2.20 -14.99
CA ARG A 72 -6.14 -1.70 -15.11
C ARG A 72 -6.47 -1.25 -16.53
N ALA A 73 -5.59 -0.47 -17.16
CA ALA A 73 -5.79 -0.01 -18.54
C ALA A 73 -5.88 -1.19 -19.52
N ALA A 74 -5.07 -2.24 -19.32
CA ALA A 74 -5.13 -3.46 -20.11
C ALA A 74 -6.46 -4.21 -19.92
N ALA A 75 -6.93 -4.32 -18.67
CA ALA A 75 -8.22 -4.94 -18.36
C ALA A 75 -9.39 -4.19 -19.02
N GLU A 76 -9.42 -2.86 -18.91
CA GLU A 76 -10.44 -2.02 -19.55
C GLU A 76 -10.43 -2.15 -21.08
N ARG A 77 -9.24 -2.33 -21.70
CA ARG A 77 -9.14 -2.61 -23.14
C ARG A 77 -9.75 -3.96 -23.50
N LEU A 78 -9.39 -5.01 -22.76
CA LEU A 78 -9.91 -6.36 -22.99
C LEU A 78 -11.43 -6.43 -22.79
N GLU A 79 -11.98 -5.70 -21.83
CA GLU A 79 -13.42 -5.58 -21.63
C GLU A 79 -14.12 -4.98 -22.87
N ARG A 80 -13.57 -3.89 -23.42
CA ARG A 80 -14.10 -3.27 -24.64
C ARG A 80 -14.05 -4.22 -25.83
N GLU A 81 -12.92 -4.88 -26.05
CA GLU A 81 -12.74 -5.87 -27.11
C GLU A 81 -13.72 -7.04 -26.96
N GLY A 82 -13.89 -7.54 -25.73
CA GLY A 82 -14.86 -8.60 -25.41
C GLY A 82 -16.29 -8.19 -25.73
N ASN A 83 -16.70 -6.99 -25.33
CA ASN A 83 -18.03 -6.45 -25.63
C ASN A 83 -18.26 -6.30 -27.13
N GLN A 84 -17.25 -5.85 -27.88
CA GLN A 84 -17.33 -5.74 -29.33
C GLN A 84 -17.45 -7.11 -30.00
N ASN A 85 -16.68 -8.10 -29.56
CA ASN A 85 -16.77 -9.48 -30.05
C ASN A 85 -18.17 -10.08 -29.81
N VAL A 86 -18.77 -9.82 -28.65
CA VAL A 86 -20.15 -10.27 -28.36
C VAL A 86 -21.15 -9.61 -29.30
N ALA A 87 -21.03 -8.30 -29.54
CA ALA A 87 -21.89 -7.58 -30.47
C ALA A 87 -21.77 -8.13 -31.90
N ASP A 88 -20.53 -8.34 -32.38
CA ASP A 88 -20.26 -8.89 -33.69
C ASP A 88 -20.79 -10.33 -33.83
N GLY A 89 -20.64 -11.14 -32.77
CA GLY A 89 -21.19 -12.49 -32.71
C GLY A 89 -22.72 -12.50 -32.83
N ARG A 90 -23.41 -11.60 -32.11
CA ARG A 90 -24.87 -11.43 -32.21
C ARG A 90 -25.30 -11.03 -33.62
N ASN A 91 -24.60 -10.10 -34.25
CA ASN A 91 -24.89 -9.67 -35.62
C ASN A 91 -24.72 -10.82 -36.62
N LYS A 92 -23.63 -11.61 -36.50
CA LYS A 92 -23.40 -12.78 -37.34
C LYS A 92 -24.49 -13.85 -37.18
N LEU A 93 -24.92 -14.11 -35.94
CA LEU A 93 -26.03 -15.03 -35.67
C LEU A 93 -27.34 -14.55 -36.31
N ALA A 94 -27.70 -13.28 -36.12
CA ALA A 94 -28.91 -12.70 -36.70
C ALA A 94 -28.89 -12.78 -38.24
N HIS A 95 -27.75 -12.44 -38.84
CA HIS A 95 -27.57 -12.55 -40.29
C HIS A 95 -27.67 -14.01 -40.76
N GLY A 96 -27.02 -14.94 -40.07
CA GLY A 96 -27.09 -16.37 -40.40
C GLY A 96 -28.52 -16.92 -40.32
N GLN A 97 -29.28 -16.53 -39.30
CA GLN A 97 -30.70 -16.90 -39.16
C GLN A 97 -31.53 -16.35 -40.32
N ALA A 98 -31.36 -15.07 -40.67
CA ALA A 98 -32.07 -14.47 -41.80
C ALA A 98 -31.77 -15.15 -43.14
N GLU A 99 -30.52 -15.55 -43.37
CA GLU A 99 -30.10 -16.30 -44.56
C GLU A 99 -30.73 -17.70 -44.59
N MET A 100 -30.72 -18.42 -43.47
CA MET A 100 -31.36 -19.74 -43.35
C MET A 100 -32.85 -19.67 -43.64
N GLU A 101 -33.56 -18.68 -43.08
CA GLU A 101 -34.97 -18.46 -43.36
C GLU A 101 -35.21 -18.11 -44.84
N ARG A 102 -34.31 -17.34 -45.46
CA ARG A 102 -34.41 -17.03 -46.90
C ARG A 102 -34.29 -18.31 -47.73
N VAL A 103 -33.26 -19.11 -47.48
CA VAL A 103 -33.03 -20.38 -48.17
C VAL A 103 -34.19 -21.34 -47.96
N GLU A 104 -34.75 -21.43 -46.75
CA GLU A 104 -35.91 -22.28 -46.47
C GLU A 104 -37.15 -21.84 -47.27
N ARG A 105 -37.40 -20.53 -47.37
CA ARG A 105 -38.49 -19.98 -48.18
C ARG A 105 -38.30 -20.31 -49.67
N GLU A 106 -37.10 -20.09 -50.20
CA GLU A 106 -36.77 -20.38 -51.60
C GLU A 106 -36.90 -21.88 -51.90
N TYR A 107 -36.41 -22.74 -51.01
CA TYR A 107 -36.53 -24.18 -51.13
C TYR A 107 -38.00 -24.61 -51.21
N LYS A 108 -38.84 -24.16 -50.28
CA LYS A 108 -40.28 -24.47 -50.26
C LYS A 108 -41.01 -24.01 -51.53
N GLN A 109 -40.60 -22.88 -52.10
CA GLN A 109 -41.15 -22.37 -53.37
C GLN A 109 -40.71 -23.18 -54.59
N SER A 110 -39.50 -23.77 -54.54
CA SER A 110 -38.97 -24.59 -55.64
C SER A 110 -39.54 -26.00 -55.70
N LEU A 111 -40.24 -26.46 -54.65
CA LEU A 111 -40.83 -27.80 -54.61
C LEU A 111 -42.00 -27.92 -55.62
N PRO A 112 -42.04 -28.97 -56.47
CA PRO A 112 -43.14 -29.18 -57.40
C PRO A 112 -44.45 -29.41 -56.64
N GLN A 113 -45.55 -28.86 -57.16
CA GLN A 113 -46.88 -28.90 -56.52
C GLN A 113 -47.41 -30.32 -56.22
N SER A 114 -46.87 -31.34 -56.89
CA SER A 114 -47.20 -32.75 -56.64
C SER A 114 -46.63 -33.31 -55.33
N LEU A 115 -45.69 -32.62 -54.69
CA LEU A 115 -45.07 -33.01 -53.41
C LEU A 115 -45.57 -32.18 -52.20
N THR A 116 -46.47 -31.21 -52.43
CA THR A 116 -46.93 -30.25 -51.41
C THR A 116 -48.43 -30.33 -51.10
N ALA A 117 -49.17 -31.26 -51.72
CA ALA A 117 -50.54 -31.60 -51.34
C ALA A 117 -50.57 -32.66 -50.21
N PRO A 118 -51.54 -32.60 -49.27
CA PRO A 118 -51.59 -33.48 -48.09
C PRO A 118 -51.80 -34.96 -48.42
#